data_AF-A0A1G5QKZ0-F1
#
_entry.id   AF-A0A1G5QKZ0-F1
#
_cell.length_a   1.000
_cell.length_b   1.000
_cell.length_c   1.000
_cell.angle_alpha   90.00
_cell.angle_beta   90.00
_cell.angle_gamma   90.00
#
_symmetry.space_group_name_H-M   'P 1'
#
loop_
_entity.id
_entity.type
_entity.pdbx_description
1 polymer ?
#
loop_
_entity_poly.entity_id
_entity_poly.type
_entity_poly.pdbx_seq_one_letter_code
_entity_poly.pdbx_strand_id
1 'polypeptide(L)'
;MSQCNVDDNVLLQAQRIIPDRPEGDPLFRRAWHARAFALIVTLVKDSDLPWATFQTQLVERLAAQQKDAPARDPEQIDLQYFDCWLEAVEDTLIAQQFIERPEISAQIERIRQSVADIRHSQMSLHPRT
;
A
#
# COMPACT_ATOMS: atom_id res chain seq x y z
N MET A 1 30.60 -8.48 9.83
CA MET A 1 29.23 -8.94 9.52
C MET A 1 28.45 -8.91 10.82
N SER A 2 27.81 -7.77 11.15
CA SER A 2 26.99 -7.66 12.36
C SER A 2 25.75 -8.52 12.20
N GLN A 3 25.68 -9.61 12.96
CA GLN A 3 24.45 -10.36 13.14
C GLN A 3 23.48 -9.45 13.91
N CYS A 4 22.33 -9.16 13.31
CA CYS A 4 21.20 -8.59 14.04
C CYS A 4 20.77 -9.62 15.08
N ASN A 5 21.21 -9.46 16.33
CA ASN A 5 20.72 -10.25 17.45
C ASN A 5 19.33 -9.72 17.80
N VAL A 6 18.30 -10.27 17.16
CA VAL A 6 16.91 -9.99 17.55
C VAL A 6 16.67 -10.77 18.84
N ASP A 7 16.43 -10.05 19.95
CA ASP A 7 16.20 -10.67 21.26
C ASP A 7 15.12 -11.77 21.18
N ASP A 8 15.39 -12.95 21.71
CA ASP A 8 14.44 -14.08 21.76
C ASP A 8 13.09 -13.69 22.39
N ASN A 9 13.12 -12.71 23.30
CA ASN A 9 11.91 -12.14 23.90
C ASN A 9 11.02 -11.43 22.87
N VAL A 10 11.62 -10.70 21.92
CA VAL A 10 10.91 -10.02 20.84
C VAL A 10 10.28 -11.02 19.88
N LEU A 11 10.98 -12.12 19.56
CA LEU A 11 10.45 -13.18 18.70
C LEU A 11 9.27 -13.91 19.37
N LEU A 12 9.37 -14.23 20.66
CA LEU A 12 8.30 -14.86 21.42
C LEU A 12 7.08 -13.95 21.60
N GLN A 13 7.27 -12.64 21.72
CA GLN A 13 6.17 -11.68 21.75
C GLN A 13 5.51 -11.51 20.39
N ALA A 14 6.29 -11.41 19.31
CA ALA A 14 5.76 -11.31 17.96
C ALA A 14 4.89 -12.53 17.60
N GLN A 15 5.35 -13.75 17.94
CA GLN A 15 4.60 -15.00 17.70
C GLN A 15 3.27 -15.08 18.45
N ARG A 16 3.11 -14.36 19.58
CA ARG A 16 1.85 -14.33 20.33
C ARG A 16 0.81 -13.39 19.76
N ILE A 17 1.24 -12.40 18.96
CA ILE A 17 0.40 -11.29 18.49
C ILE A 17 0.09 -11.46 16.99
N ILE A 18 0.96 -12.14 16.25
CA ILE A 18 0.78 -12.40 14.83
C ILE A 18 -0.02 -13.71 14.68
N PRO A 19 -1.19 -13.70 14.03
CA PRO A 19 -1.93 -14.93 13.77
C PRO A 19 -1.07 -15.92 12.96
N ASP A 20 -1.15 -17.20 13.33
CA ASP A 20 -0.38 -18.28 12.70
C ASP A 20 -0.69 -18.33 11.20
N ARG A 21 0.27 -17.84 10.40
CA ARG A 21 0.17 -17.86 8.93
C ARG A 21 0.88 -19.13 8.46
N PRO A 22 0.28 -19.92 7.56
CA PRO A 22 0.94 -21.10 7.01
C PRO A 22 2.31 -20.74 6.45
N GLU A 23 3.31 -21.54 6.83
CA GLU A 23 4.71 -21.36 6.45
C GLU A 23 4.81 -21.35 4.92
N GLY A 24 5.24 -20.21 4.35
CA GLY A 24 5.39 -20.01 2.91
C GLY A 24 4.34 -19.13 2.22
N ASP A 25 3.30 -18.66 2.90
CA ASP A 25 2.36 -17.67 2.32
C ASP A 25 3.02 -16.27 2.28
N PRO A 26 3.12 -15.62 1.12
CA PRO A 26 3.77 -14.32 1.01
C PRO A 26 3.03 -13.26 1.83
N LEU A 27 3.78 -12.51 2.66
CA LEU A 27 3.28 -11.33 3.39
C LEU A 27 2.56 -10.33 2.48
N PHE A 28 3.04 -10.21 1.24
CA PHE A 28 2.48 -9.39 0.19
C PHE A 28 2.33 -10.22 -1.08
N ARG A 29 1.10 -10.49 -1.52
CA ARG A 29 0.85 -11.25 -2.76
C ARG A 29 1.30 -10.52 -4.03
N ARG A 30 1.37 -9.18 -4.02
CA ARG A 30 1.77 -8.36 -5.17
C ARG A 30 2.86 -7.38 -4.77
N ALA A 31 3.80 -7.14 -5.68
CA ALA A 31 4.94 -6.23 -5.44
C ALA A 31 4.50 -4.79 -5.07
N TRP A 32 3.35 -4.33 -5.58
CA TRP A 32 2.84 -3.00 -5.24
C TRP A 32 2.25 -2.93 -3.82
N HIS A 33 1.78 -4.04 -3.24
CA HIS A 33 1.29 -4.05 -1.84
C HIS A 33 2.40 -3.66 -0.87
N ALA A 34 3.60 -4.24 -1.04
CA ALA A 34 4.77 -3.90 -0.24
C ALA A 34 5.18 -2.43 -0.40
N ARG A 35 5.10 -1.92 -1.63
CA ARG A 35 5.41 -0.50 -1.93
C ARG A 35 4.40 0.45 -1.29
N ALA A 36 3.11 0.15 -1.38
CA ALA A 36 2.06 0.96 -0.75
C ALA A 36 2.21 0.98 0.77
N PHE A 37 2.43 -0.19 1.39
CA PHE A 37 2.67 -0.29 2.82
C PHE A 37 3.88 0.55 3.26
N ALA A 38 5.04 0.36 2.62
CA ALA A 38 6.25 1.09 2.98
C ALA A 38 6.06 2.61 2.82
N LEU A 39 5.48 3.06 1.69
CA LEU A 39 5.22 4.47 1.44
C LEU A 39 4.32 5.08 2.50
N ILE A 40 3.20 4.44 2.81
CA ILE A 40 2.21 4.96 3.76
C ILE A 40 2.80 4.98 5.18
N VAL A 41 3.49 3.92 5.59
CA VAL A 41 4.11 3.87 6.92
C VAL A 41 5.20 4.92 7.06
N THR A 42 6.07 5.10 6.05
CA THR A 42 7.08 6.16 6.05
C THR A 42 6.43 7.53 6.09
N LEU A 43 5.40 7.77 5.28
CA LEU A 43 4.69 9.03 5.25
C LEU A 43 4.10 9.35 6.63
N VAL A 44 3.34 8.45 7.24
CA VAL A 44 2.71 8.73 8.55
C VAL A 44 3.74 8.82 9.69
N LYS A 45 4.91 8.20 9.56
CA LYS A 45 5.99 8.31 10.55
C LYS A 45 6.82 9.59 10.43
N ASP A 46 7.12 9.99 9.20
CA ASP A 46 8.11 11.05 8.92
C ASP A 46 7.47 12.39 8.56
N SER A 47 6.16 12.43 8.32
CA SER A 47 5.41 13.68 8.12
C SER A 47 4.62 14.06 9.36
N ASP A 48 4.23 15.32 9.48
CA ASP A 48 3.34 15.83 10.53
C ASP A 48 1.90 15.25 10.45
N LEU A 49 1.68 14.16 9.70
CA LEU A 49 0.42 13.45 9.62
C LEU A 49 0.18 12.65 10.91
N PRO A 50 -0.88 12.97 11.67
CA PRO A 50 -1.17 12.23 12.88
C PRO A 50 -1.56 10.78 12.56
N TRP A 51 -0.83 9.81 13.11
CA TRP A 51 -1.14 8.38 12.97
C TRP A 51 -2.60 8.07 13.33
N ALA A 52 -3.13 8.71 14.37
CA ALA A 52 -4.53 8.53 14.78
C ALA A 52 -5.53 8.93 13.69
N THR A 53 -5.27 10.00 12.94
CA THR A 53 -6.15 10.44 11.85
C THR A 53 -6.18 9.41 10.73
N PHE A 54 -5.00 8.94 10.30
CA PHE A 54 -4.91 7.87 9.29
C PHE A 54 -5.60 6.58 9.76
N GLN A 55 -5.36 6.17 11.01
CA GLN A 55 -5.94 4.95 11.57
C GLN A 55 -7.47 5.01 11.60
N THR A 56 -8.05 6.16 11.99
CA THR A 56 -9.51 6.34 11.97
C THR A 56 -10.06 6.21 10.56
N GLN A 57 -9.48 6.92 9.59
CA GLN A 57 -9.91 6.84 8.18
C GLN A 57 -9.83 5.40 7.64
N LEU A 58 -8.76 4.67 7.96
CA LEU A 58 -8.58 3.29 7.52
C LEU A 58 -9.66 2.36 8.11
N VAL A 59 -9.95 2.48 9.41
CA VAL A 59 -10.97 1.67 10.07
C VAL A 59 -12.35 1.93 9.47
N GLU A 60 -12.69 3.19 9.20
CA GLU A 60 -13.96 3.55 8.56
C GLU A 60 -14.08 2.96 7.16
N ARG A 61 -13.01 3.03 6.35
CA ARG A 61 -12.97 2.46 4.99
C ARG A 61 -13.12 0.95 5.00
N LEU A 62 -12.38 0.25 5.87
CA LEU A 62 -12.50 -1.20 6.02
C LEU A 62 -13.91 -1.60 6.48
N ALA A 63 -14.49 -0.87 7.43
CA ALA A 63 -15.84 -1.13 7.93
C ALA A 63 -16.91 -0.94 6.85
N ALA A 64 -16.77 0.08 5.99
CA ALA A 64 -17.66 0.29 4.85
C ALA A 64 -17.54 -0.85 3.83
N GLN A 65 -16.32 -1.23 3.46
CA GLN A 65 -16.06 -2.29 2.47
C GLN A 65 -16.51 -3.68 2.95
N GLN A 66 -16.43 -3.97 4.25
CA GLN A 66 -16.87 -5.24 4.82
C GLN A 66 -18.39 -5.41 4.80
N LYS A 67 -19.16 -4.31 4.91
CA LYS A 67 -20.64 -4.35 4.92
C LYS A 67 -21.24 -4.72 3.56
N ASP A 68 -20.55 -4.35 2.47
CA ASP A 68 -21.04 -4.53 1.10
C ASP A 68 -20.41 -5.74 0.38
N ALA A 69 -19.69 -6.59 1.10
CA ALA A 69 -18.89 -7.67 0.51
C ALA A 69 -19.64 -9.03 0.43
N PRO A 70 -19.86 -9.61 -0.76
CA PRO A 70 -20.15 -11.04 -0.89
C PRO A 70 -18.92 -11.88 -0.51
N ALA A 71 -19.08 -13.20 -0.39
CA ALA A 71 -17.95 -14.12 -0.17
C ALA A 71 -16.90 -13.93 -1.29
N ARG A 72 -15.71 -13.49 -0.91
CA ARG A 72 -14.58 -13.16 -1.80
C ARG A 72 -13.46 -14.16 -1.60
N ASP A 73 -12.75 -14.47 -2.68
CA ASP A 73 -11.53 -15.27 -2.60
C ASP A 73 -10.42 -14.48 -1.84
N PRO A 74 -9.53 -15.16 -1.08
CA PRO A 74 -8.39 -14.54 -0.40
C PRO A 74 -7.60 -13.50 -1.20
N GLU A 75 -7.40 -13.69 -2.52
CA GLU A 75 -6.67 -12.71 -3.32
C GLU A 75 -7.47 -11.39 -3.46
N GLN A 76 -8.78 -11.49 -3.62
CA GLN A 76 -9.65 -10.32 -3.75
C GLN A 76 -9.76 -9.55 -2.43
N ILE A 77 -9.73 -10.26 -1.30
CA ILE A 77 -9.70 -9.66 0.04
C ILE A 77 -8.42 -8.83 0.21
N ASP A 78 -7.27 -9.37 -0.18
CA ASP A 78 -6.00 -8.65 -0.11
C ASP A 78 -5.97 -7.40 -0.98
N LEU A 79 -6.46 -7.50 -2.23
CA LEU A 79 -6.52 -6.35 -3.14
C LEU A 79 -7.31 -5.21 -2.52
N GLN A 80 -8.51 -5.52 -2.01
CA GLN A 80 -9.38 -4.53 -1.39
C GLN A 80 -8.81 -3.96 -0.10
N TYR A 81 -8.10 -4.78 0.68
CA TYR A 81 -7.41 -4.31 1.88
C TYR A 81 -6.39 -3.22 1.53
N PHE A 82 -5.55 -3.44 0.50
CA PHE A 82 -4.59 -2.43 0.07
C PHE A 82 -5.22 -1.24 -0.67
N ASP A 83 -6.35 -1.44 -1.36
CA ASP A 83 -7.14 -0.33 -1.90
C ASP A 83 -7.69 0.56 -0.77
N CYS A 84 -8.20 -0.02 0.33
CA CYS A 84 -8.63 0.75 1.50
C CYS A 84 -7.49 1.56 2.12
N TRP A 85 -6.28 1.01 2.14
CA TRP A 85 -5.09 1.73 2.60
C TRP A 85 -4.77 2.94 1.73
N LEU A 86 -4.85 2.80 0.40
CA LEU A 86 -4.61 3.88 -0.54
C LEU A 86 -5.69 4.98 -0.43
N GLU A 87 -6.97 4.60 -0.35
CA GLU A 87 -8.06 5.56 -0.18
C GLU A 87 -7.94 6.31 1.15
N ALA A 88 -7.63 5.60 2.24
CA ALA A 88 -7.51 6.21 3.57
C ALA A 88 -6.35 7.22 3.64
N VAL A 89 -5.19 6.91 3.04
CA VAL A 89 -4.06 7.86 3.01
C VAL A 89 -4.35 9.05 2.11
N GLU A 90 -5.01 8.84 0.97
CA GLU A 90 -5.45 9.92 0.08
C GLU A 90 -6.37 10.89 0.84
N ASP A 91 -7.43 10.38 1.48
CA ASP A 91 -8.36 11.21 2.23
C ASP A 91 -7.66 11.93 3.39
N THR A 92 -6.72 11.26 4.06
CA THR A 92 -5.95 11.87 5.15
C THR A 92 -5.10 13.03 4.65
N LEU A 93 -4.41 12.86 3.52
CA LEU A 93 -3.59 13.91 2.91
C LEU A 93 -4.43 15.11 2.44
N ILE A 94 -5.61 14.85 1.89
CA ILE A 94 -6.56 15.90 1.47
C ILE A 94 -7.11 16.65 2.68
N ALA A 95 -7.52 15.92 3.72
CA ALA A 95 -8.05 16.53 4.96
C ALA A 95 -7.02 17.43 5.65
N GLN A 96 -5.74 17.08 5.53
CA GLN A 96 -4.61 17.85 6.07
C GLN A 96 -4.06 18.88 5.07
N GLN A 97 -4.72 19.06 3.91
CA GLN A 97 -4.38 20.02 2.87
C GLN A 97 -2.95 19.88 2.28
N PHE A 98 -2.36 18.68 2.33
CA PHE A 98 -1.07 18.41 1.67
C PHE A 98 -1.20 18.29 0.17
N ILE A 99 -2.35 17.81 -0.31
CA ILE A 99 -2.69 17.63 -1.73
C ILE A 99 -4.18 17.89 -1.94
N GLU A 100 -4.55 18.21 -3.18
CA GLU A 100 -5.94 18.27 -3.63
C GLU A 100 -6.29 17.05 -4.50
N ARG A 101 -7.54 16.58 -4.46
CA ARG A 101 -8.03 15.48 -5.32
C ARG A 101 -7.66 15.60 -6.81
N PRO A 102 -7.79 16.76 -7.48
CA PRO A 102 -7.42 16.85 -8.89
C PRO A 102 -5.92 16.60 -9.14
N GLU A 103 -5.05 16.85 -8.17
CA GLU A 103 -3.61 16.65 -8.33
C GLU A 103 -3.24 15.17 -8.49
N ILE A 104 -3.93 14.29 -7.76
CA ILE A 104 -3.74 12.83 -7.86
C ILE A 104 -4.13 12.36 -9.26
N SER A 105 -5.31 12.78 -9.74
CA SER A 105 -5.79 12.42 -11.07
C SER A 105 -4.84 12.92 -12.16
N ALA A 106 -4.36 14.17 -12.04
CA ALA A 106 -3.39 14.74 -12.96
C ALA A 106 -2.05 13.99 -12.94
N GLN A 107 -1.60 13.55 -11.76
CA GLN A 107 -0.36 12.78 -11.62
C GLN A 107 -0.47 11.37 -12.23
N ILE A 108 -1.61 10.69 -12.05
CA ILE A 108 -1.87 9.41 -12.70
C ILE A 108 -1.75 9.54 -14.22
N GLU A 109 -2.36 10.58 -14.78
CA GLU A 109 -2.37 10.80 -16.22
C GLU A 109 -0.97 11.14 -16.75
N ARG A 110 -0.21 11.97 -16.03
CA ARG A 110 1.19 12.26 -16.34
C ARG A 110 2.06 11.00 -16.36
N ILE A 111 1.87 10.10 -15.39
CA ILE A 111 2.61 8.82 -15.34
C ILE A 111 2.20 7.93 -16.52
N ARG A 112 0.90 7.84 -16.85
CA ARG A 112 0.42 7.05 -18.00
C ARG A 112 1.06 7.53 -19.30
N GLN A 113 1.10 8.83 -19.52
CA GLN A 113 1.73 9.44 -20.69
C GLN A 113 3.22 9.11 -20.74
N SER A 114 3.95 9.33 -19.64
CA SER A 114 5.38 9.00 -19.56
C SER A 114 5.67 7.52 -19.84
N VAL A 115 4.85 6.60 -19.32
CA VAL A 115 5.00 5.16 -19.59
C VAL A 115 4.72 4.83 -21.06
N ALA A 116 3.73 5.48 -21.68
CA ALA A 116 3.42 5.31 -23.10
C ALA A 116 4.58 5.80 -23.99
N ASP A 117 5.14 6.96 -23.66
CA ASP A 117 6.28 7.55 -24.38
C ASP A 117 7.52 6.65 -24.28
N ILE A 118 7.86 6.19 -23.07
CA ILE A 118 8.98 5.27 -22.86
C ILE A 118 8.78 3.99 -23.67
N ARG A 119 7.58 3.41 -23.64
CA ARG A 119 7.27 2.20 -24.41
C ARG A 119 7.44 2.45 -25.90
N HIS A 120 6.94 3.57 -26.41
CA HIS A 120 7.06 3.94 -27.82
C HIS A 120 8.53 4.09 -28.24
N SER A 121 9.35 4.77 -27.43
CA SER A 121 10.80 4.89 -27.68
C SER A 121 11.53 3.54 -27.65
N GLN A 122 11.20 2.64 -26.73
CA GLN A 122 11.82 1.31 -26.65
C GLN A 122 11.45 0.42 -27.84
N MET A 123 10.22 0.53 -28.35
CA MET A 123 9.75 -0.19 -29.53
C MET A 123 10.37 0.35 -30.83
N SER A 124 10.66 1.64 -30.92
CA SER A 124 11.33 2.22 -32.10
C SER A 124 12.85 1.95 -32.13
N LEU A 125 13.48 1.68 -30.98
CA LEU A 125 14.90 1.36 -30.85
C LEU A 125 15.28 -0.08 -31.23
N HIS A 126 14.31 -1.02 -31.33
CA HIS A 126 14.55 -2.38 -31.79
C HIS A 126 13.90 -2.63 -33.16
N PRO A 127 14.52 -2.21 -34.28
CA PRO A 127 14.10 -2.67 -35.60
C PRO A 127 14.36 -4.17 -35.69
N ARG A 128 13.28 -4.96 -35.75
CA ARG A 128 13.31 -6.40 -35.98
C ARG A 128 14.00 -6.63 -37.34
N THR A 129 15.27 -7.05 -37.30
CA THR A 129 16.01 -7.61 -38.44
C THR A 129 15.85 -9.12 -38.46
#